data_AF-A0A925GWC1-F1
#
_entry.id   AF-A0A925GWC1-F1
#
_cell.length_a   1.000
_cell.length_b   1.000
_cell.length_c   1.000
_cell.angle_alpha   90.00
_cell.angle_beta   90.00
_cell.angle_gamma   90.00
#
_symmetry.space_group_name_H-M   'P 1'
#
loop_
_entity.id
_entity.type
_entity.pdbx_description
1 polymer ?
#
loop_
_entity_poly.entity_id
_entity_poly.type
_entity_poly.pdbx_seq_one_letter_code
_entity_poly.pdbx_strand_id
1 'polypeptide(L)'
;MKPLTSRILTPALWLATAMAVGGCIKDDDVEPDVDTVRKGVVSGRALDAAGKPLPNVKIVVNNTQFYNHNLLGKTDDNGQYSLPLTPGSWYVRGTVKTEFDDKTYVLDLHPDQDAAFAGSDGAVRNLTLKASGERTGEFGNDGYYGGQVEVFTWGLDAEEVTLTLEPVGGLIDGSAGKNIVAKPDRMYINDVPLGKYIVTARLGNQPLRVRVRNANQAYGNSATASFDPAYPGAEGRYKLNIEVE
;
A
#
# COMPACT_ATOMS: atom_id res chain seq x y z
N MET A 1 -29.77 -63.16 72.09
CA MET A 1 -29.81 -62.67 73.49
C MET A 1 -28.58 -61.81 73.75
N LYS A 2 -28.80 -60.58 74.27
CA LYS A 2 -27.91 -59.56 74.91
C LYS A 2 -26.40 -59.88 75.13
N PRO A 3 -25.51 -58.88 75.37
CA PRO A 3 -25.58 -57.43 75.09
C PRO A 3 -24.23 -56.70 74.76
N LEU A 4 -24.35 -55.39 74.51
CA LEU A 4 -23.47 -54.25 74.87
C LEU A 4 -21.97 -54.28 74.55
N THR A 5 -21.52 -53.24 73.82
CA THR A 5 -20.63 -52.20 74.39
C THR A 5 -20.79 -50.87 73.64
N SER A 6 -20.87 -49.81 74.44
CA SER A 6 -20.96 -48.39 74.09
C SER A 6 -19.58 -47.75 74.06
N ARG A 7 -19.42 -46.64 73.32
CA ARG A 7 -18.53 -45.46 73.50
C ARG A 7 -18.14 -44.91 72.11
N ILE A 8 -18.05 -43.61 71.78
CA ILE A 8 -18.19 -42.30 72.43
C ILE A 8 -18.48 -41.31 71.29
N LEU A 9 -19.34 -40.31 71.53
CA LEU A 9 -19.55 -39.16 70.66
C LEU A 9 -18.40 -38.16 70.80
N THR A 10 -17.82 -37.70 69.68
CA THR A 10 -17.08 -36.42 69.61
C THR A 10 -17.41 -35.75 68.28
N PRO A 11 -17.86 -34.49 68.24
CA PRO A 11 -18.14 -33.77 67.00
C PRO A 11 -16.87 -33.05 66.53
N ALA A 12 -16.54 -33.16 65.24
CA ALA A 12 -15.44 -32.39 64.66
C ALA A 12 -15.86 -31.84 63.30
N LEU A 13 -16.39 -30.62 63.37
CA LEU A 13 -16.03 -29.45 62.58
C LEU A 13 -15.69 -29.64 61.09
N TRP A 14 -16.55 -29.04 60.27
CA TRP A 14 -16.38 -28.77 58.85
C TRP A 14 -15.07 -28.02 58.55
N LEU A 15 -14.35 -28.44 57.51
CA LEU A 15 -13.52 -27.55 56.70
C LEU A 15 -13.63 -28.00 55.24
N ALA A 16 -14.46 -27.31 54.47
CA ALA A 16 -14.48 -27.44 53.02
C ALA A 16 -13.27 -26.68 52.47
N THR A 17 -12.26 -27.41 52.01
CA THR A 17 -11.09 -26.83 51.33
C THR A 17 -11.50 -26.42 49.92
N ALA A 18 -11.63 -25.11 49.69
CA ALA A 18 -11.74 -24.54 48.36
C ALA A 18 -10.38 -24.70 47.64
N MET A 19 -10.34 -25.50 46.57
CA MET A 19 -9.21 -25.51 45.65
C MET A 19 -9.22 -24.20 44.85
N ALA A 20 -8.29 -23.30 45.18
CA ALA A 20 -7.98 -22.16 44.34
C ALA A 20 -7.24 -22.65 43.09
N VAL A 21 -7.91 -22.62 41.94
CA VAL A 21 -7.25 -22.78 40.64
C VAL A 21 -6.52 -21.46 40.38
N GLY A 22 -5.21 -21.44 40.66
CA GLY A 22 -4.32 -20.37 40.22
C GLY A 22 -4.13 -20.44 38.72
N GLY A 23 -5.07 -19.85 37.97
CA GLY A 23 -4.87 -19.56 36.55
C GLY A 23 -3.91 -18.38 36.42
N CYS A 24 -2.74 -18.61 35.81
CA CYS A 24 -1.90 -17.54 35.29
C CYS A 24 -2.71 -16.78 34.23
N ILE A 25 -3.24 -15.62 34.60
CA ILE A 25 -3.66 -14.61 33.63
C ILE A 25 -2.35 -14.16 32.98
N LYS A 26 -2.13 -14.57 31.73
CA LYS A 26 -1.21 -13.83 30.87
C LYS A 26 -1.83 -12.45 30.76
N ASP A 27 -1.08 -11.41 31.11
CA ASP A 27 -1.45 -10.07 30.67
C ASP A 27 -1.57 -10.17 29.15
N ASP A 28 -2.81 -10.10 28.64
CA ASP A 28 -3.02 -9.88 27.23
C ASP A 28 -2.37 -8.52 26.97
N ASP A 29 -1.21 -8.52 26.31
CA ASP A 29 -0.58 -7.31 25.82
C ASP A 29 -1.61 -6.61 24.92
N VAL A 30 -2.36 -5.67 25.50
CA VAL A 30 -3.33 -4.86 24.78
C VAL A 30 -2.52 -4.05 23.79
N GLU A 31 -2.50 -4.49 22.52
CA GLU A 31 -1.91 -3.72 21.43
C GLU A 31 -2.47 -2.29 21.50
N PRO A 32 -1.61 -1.26 21.43
CA PRO A 32 -2.07 0.11 21.51
C PRO A 32 -3.07 0.39 20.39
N ASP A 33 -4.25 0.90 20.76
CA ASP A 33 -5.27 1.30 19.79
C ASP A 33 -4.69 2.35 18.82
N VAL A 34 -4.54 1.95 17.56
CA VAL A 34 -3.97 2.77 16.48
C VAL A 34 -5.02 3.62 15.77
N ASP A 35 -6.30 3.38 16.01
CA ASP A 35 -7.41 4.09 15.36
C ASP A 35 -7.90 5.29 16.19
N THR A 36 -7.45 5.40 17.44
CA THR A 36 -7.76 6.54 18.32
C THR A 36 -6.58 7.51 18.42
N VAL A 37 -6.87 8.82 18.26
CA VAL A 37 -5.88 9.89 18.42
C VAL A 37 -5.36 9.94 19.86
N ARG A 38 -4.04 9.92 20.01
CA ARG A 38 -3.35 10.00 21.31
C ARG A 38 -2.34 11.15 21.32
N LYS A 39 -2.35 11.95 22.38
CA LYS A 39 -1.41 13.07 22.55
C LYS A 39 0.04 12.59 22.44
N GLY A 40 0.85 13.32 21.68
CA GLY A 40 2.27 13.00 21.51
C GLY A 40 2.54 11.73 20.71
N VAL A 41 1.57 11.18 19.98
CA VAL A 41 1.74 9.95 19.20
C VAL A 41 1.11 10.09 17.82
N VAL A 42 1.80 9.59 16.79
CA VAL A 42 1.18 9.32 15.49
C VAL A 42 1.04 7.82 15.31
N SER A 43 -0.14 7.38 14.90
CA SER A 43 -0.44 5.98 14.58
C SER A 43 -1.24 5.85 13.30
N GLY A 44 -1.43 4.61 12.85
CA GLY A 44 -2.30 4.29 11.74
C GLY A 44 -2.04 2.90 11.18
N ARG A 45 -2.76 2.60 10.10
CA ARG A 45 -2.65 1.33 9.37
C ARG A 45 -2.20 1.57 7.93
N ALA A 46 -1.43 0.66 7.36
CA ALA A 46 -1.16 0.60 5.94
C ALA A 46 -1.86 -0.62 5.33
N LEU A 47 -2.71 -0.40 4.34
CA LEU A 47 -3.54 -1.43 3.72
C LEU A 47 -3.34 -1.45 2.20
N ASP A 48 -3.59 -2.60 1.57
CA ASP A 48 -3.75 -2.68 0.12
C ASP A 48 -5.15 -2.24 -0.33
N ALA A 49 -5.41 -2.26 -1.64
CA ALA A 49 -6.70 -1.84 -2.20
C ALA A 49 -7.89 -2.74 -1.77
N ALA A 50 -7.62 -3.96 -1.30
CA ALA A 50 -8.62 -4.89 -0.78
C ALA A 50 -8.80 -4.78 0.74
N GLY A 51 -8.07 -3.88 1.41
CA GLY A 51 -8.10 -3.70 2.86
C GLY A 51 -7.24 -4.70 3.63
N LYS A 52 -6.37 -5.46 2.95
CA LYS A 52 -5.44 -6.38 3.61
C LYS A 52 -4.27 -5.58 4.21
N PRO A 53 -3.79 -5.93 5.42
CA PRO A 53 -2.65 -5.26 6.02
C PRO A 53 -1.37 -5.44 5.20
N LEU A 54 -0.60 -4.36 5.10
CA LEU A 54 0.72 -4.31 4.48
C LEU A 54 1.81 -4.28 5.56
N PRO A 55 2.55 -5.38 5.77
CA PRO A 55 3.65 -5.40 6.72
C PRO A 55 4.90 -4.73 6.17
N ASN A 56 5.79 -4.29 7.05
CA ASN A 56 7.09 -3.72 6.70
C ASN A 56 7.06 -2.48 5.79
N VAL A 57 5.92 -1.79 5.70
CA VAL A 57 5.82 -0.48 5.03
C VAL A 57 6.75 0.48 5.76
N LYS A 58 7.64 1.14 5.02
CA LYS A 58 8.49 2.19 5.59
C LYS A 58 7.64 3.41 5.87
N ILE A 59 7.56 3.82 7.13
CA ILE A 59 6.87 5.02 7.58
C ILE A 59 7.90 6.12 7.83
N VAL A 60 7.63 7.31 7.28
CA VAL A 60 8.43 8.51 7.52
C VAL A 60 7.50 9.61 8.02
N VAL A 61 7.70 10.03 9.26
CA VAL A 61 7.00 11.17 9.86
C VAL A 61 7.91 12.38 9.71
N ASN A 62 7.55 13.29 8.81
CA ASN A 62 8.38 14.41 8.39
C ASN A 62 7.97 15.67 9.13
N ASN A 63 8.96 16.43 9.62
CA ASN A 63 8.71 17.77 10.16
C ASN A 63 8.46 18.75 9.01
N THR A 64 7.48 19.64 9.15
CA THR A 64 7.15 20.63 8.10
C THR A 64 8.12 21.82 8.06
N GLN A 65 8.88 22.05 9.13
CA GLN A 65 9.73 23.24 9.30
C GLN A 65 11.21 22.95 9.07
N PHE A 66 11.69 21.77 9.48
CA PHE A 66 13.11 21.44 9.46
C PHE A 66 13.43 20.31 8.48
N TYR A 67 14.34 20.61 7.55
CA TYR A 67 14.84 19.63 6.58
C TYR A 67 15.54 18.45 7.28
N ASN A 68 15.30 17.23 6.78
CA ASN A 68 15.84 15.98 7.33
C ASN A 68 15.58 15.73 8.83
N HIS A 69 14.60 16.43 9.41
CA HIS A 69 14.09 16.11 10.73
C HIS A 69 12.87 15.20 10.58
N ASN A 70 13.09 13.90 10.76
CA ASN A 70 12.05 12.89 10.62
C ASN A 70 12.17 11.77 11.66
N LEU A 71 11.05 11.10 11.90
CA LEU A 71 10.99 9.84 12.60
C LEU A 71 10.77 8.72 11.58
N LEU A 72 11.48 7.62 11.76
CA LEU A 72 11.42 6.46 10.89
C LEU A 72 10.78 5.29 11.63
N GLY A 73 9.82 4.66 10.99
CA GLY A 73 9.14 3.49 11.51
C GLY A 73 8.86 2.47 10.42
N LYS A 74 8.29 1.34 10.83
CA LYS A 74 7.71 0.36 9.93
C LYS A 74 6.37 -0.11 10.46
N THR A 75 5.51 -0.58 9.56
CA THR A 75 4.33 -1.34 9.98
C THR A 75 4.70 -2.74 10.43
N ASP A 76 3.96 -3.25 11.40
CA ASP A 76 4.03 -4.64 11.86
C ASP A 76 3.28 -5.61 10.93
N ASP A 77 3.17 -6.88 11.35
CA ASP A 77 2.49 -7.93 10.59
C ASP A 77 0.99 -7.67 10.39
N ASN A 78 0.38 -6.84 11.25
CA ASN A 78 -1.00 -6.38 11.16
C ASN A 78 -1.13 -5.08 10.35
N GLY A 79 -0.05 -4.60 9.72
CA GLY A 79 -0.02 -3.36 8.96
C GLY A 79 -0.12 -2.11 9.83
N GLN A 80 0.04 -2.23 11.15
CA GLN A 80 -0.14 -1.12 12.09
C GLN A 80 1.21 -0.44 12.39
N TYR A 81 1.19 0.85 12.68
CA TYR A 81 2.35 1.57 13.20
C TYR A 81 1.97 2.56 14.30
N SER A 82 2.91 2.86 15.19
CA SER A 82 2.75 3.86 16.25
C SER A 82 4.12 4.44 16.61
N LEU A 83 4.29 5.76 16.52
CA LEU A 83 5.56 6.46 16.78
C LEU A 83 5.34 7.62 17.77
N PRO A 84 6.18 7.78 18.80
CA PRO A 84 6.12 8.93 19.69
C PRO A 84 6.60 10.20 18.96
N LEU A 85 5.96 11.33 19.24
CA LEU A 85 6.23 12.61 18.63
C LEU A 85 6.87 13.58 19.62
N THR A 86 7.68 14.48 19.11
CA THR A 86 8.06 15.71 19.80
C THR A 86 7.15 16.87 19.38
N PRO A 87 7.05 17.94 20.20
CA PRO A 87 6.34 19.15 19.79
C PRO A 87 6.87 19.68 18.44
N GLY A 88 5.95 20.04 17.55
CA GLY A 88 6.27 20.43 16.18
C GLY A 88 5.06 20.29 15.26
N SER A 89 5.27 20.50 13.97
CA SER A 89 4.27 20.26 12.93
C SER A 89 4.78 19.14 12.02
N TRP A 90 3.93 18.14 11.79
CA TRP A 90 4.32 16.86 11.18
C TRP A 90 3.35 16.42 10.09
N TYR A 91 3.84 15.64 9.13
CA TYR A 91 3.04 14.88 8.16
C TYR A 91 3.62 13.48 7.94
N VAL A 92 2.82 12.54 7.46
CA VAL A 92 3.22 11.13 7.30
C VAL A 92 3.33 10.77 5.82
N ARG A 93 4.37 10.00 5.47
CA ARG A 93 4.47 9.26 4.21
C ARG A 93 4.74 7.80 4.48
N GLY A 94 4.23 6.93 3.59
CA GLY A 94 4.56 5.52 3.57
C GLY A 94 5.03 5.08 2.20
N THR A 95 5.98 4.15 2.20
CA THR A 95 6.47 3.51 0.98
C THR A 95 6.53 1.99 1.20
N VAL A 96 6.02 1.23 0.24
CA VAL A 96 6.02 -0.23 0.27
C VAL A 96 6.86 -0.79 -0.87
N LYS A 97 7.52 -1.92 -0.61
CA LYS A 97 8.14 -2.73 -1.67
C LYS A 97 7.18 -3.83 -2.08
N THR A 98 6.89 -3.92 -3.37
CA THR A 98 5.94 -4.89 -3.93
C THR A 98 6.59 -5.64 -5.08
N GLU A 99 6.46 -6.96 -5.09
CA GLU A 99 6.87 -7.80 -6.21
C GLU A 99 5.69 -7.96 -7.18
N PHE A 100 5.92 -7.72 -8.46
CA PHE A 100 4.92 -7.87 -9.51
C PHE A 100 5.60 -8.17 -10.86
N ASP A 101 5.09 -9.15 -11.60
CA ASP A 101 5.64 -9.55 -12.92
C ASP A 101 7.18 -9.72 -12.91
N ASP A 102 7.68 -10.45 -11.90
CA ASP A 102 9.11 -10.73 -11.65
C ASP A 102 9.98 -9.47 -11.45
N LYS A 103 9.38 -8.35 -11.03
CA LYS A 103 10.04 -7.07 -10.76
C LYS A 103 9.69 -6.54 -9.36
N THR A 104 10.66 -5.91 -8.73
CA THR A 104 10.46 -5.16 -7.48
C THR A 104 10.07 -3.70 -7.77
N TYR A 105 8.97 -3.26 -7.18
CA TYR A 105 8.50 -1.88 -7.18
C TYR A 105 8.65 -1.26 -5.80
N VAL A 106 8.84 0.06 -5.75
CA VAL A 106 8.88 0.88 -4.54
C VAL A 106 7.80 1.94 -4.71
N LEU A 107 6.66 1.73 -4.05
CA LEU A 107 5.42 2.45 -4.27
C LEU A 107 5.10 3.33 -3.07
N ASP A 108 4.72 4.58 -3.34
CA ASP A 108 4.19 5.47 -2.31
C ASP A 108 2.74 5.10 -1.98
N LEU A 109 2.40 5.23 -0.71
CA LEU A 109 1.03 5.02 -0.24
C LEU A 109 0.25 6.34 -0.17
N HIS A 110 -1.05 6.23 -0.38
CA HIS A 110 -1.98 7.33 -0.25
C HIS A 110 -2.41 7.53 1.20
N PRO A 111 -2.19 8.71 1.80
CA PRO A 111 -2.75 9.00 3.11
C PRO A 111 -4.24 9.30 3.03
N ASP A 112 -5.01 8.83 4.01
CA ASP A 112 -6.42 9.20 4.17
C ASP A 112 -6.61 10.67 4.54
N GLN A 113 -5.61 11.24 5.21
CA GLN A 113 -5.49 12.66 5.54
C GLN A 113 -4.05 13.13 5.33
N ASP A 114 -3.88 14.16 4.52
CA ASP A 114 -2.58 14.71 4.14
C ASP A 114 -2.17 15.95 4.92
N ALA A 115 -3.13 16.65 5.53
CA ALA A 115 -2.87 17.85 6.33
C ALA A 115 -1.87 17.59 7.46
N ALA A 116 -0.98 18.55 7.67
CA ALA A 116 -0.06 18.54 8.79
C ALA A 116 -0.81 18.62 10.13
N PHE A 117 -0.20 18.07 11.17
CA PHE A 117 -0.76 18.02 12.52
C PHE A 117 0.27 18.43 13.58
N ALA A 118 -0.21 18.88 14.73
CA ALA A 118 0.63 19.25 15.86
C ALA A 118 1.13 18.00 16.59
N GLY A 119 2.43 17.94 16.84
CA GLY A 119 3.05 16.82 17.54
C GLY A 119 2.56 16.65 18.98
N SER A 120 2.18 17.75 19.65
CA SER A 120 1.57 17.71 20.98
C SER A 120 0.22 17.01 21.01
N ASP A 121 -0.53 17.09 19.91
CA ASP A 121 -1.89 16.59 19.83
C ASP A 121 -1.91 15.15 19.32
N GLY A 122 -0.96 14.81 18.45
CA GLY A 122 -0.89 13.52 17.78
C GLY A 122 -1.86 13.41 16.61
N ALA A 123 -1.88 12.24 15.97
CA ALA A 123 -2.76 11.98 14.84
C ALA A 123 -2.91 10.49 14.54
N VAL A 124 -4.02 10.15 13.89
CA VAL A 124 -4.20 8.88 13.17
C VAL A 124 -4.07 9.18 11.67
N ARG A 125 -3.23 8.41 10.96
CA ARG A 125 -2.96 8.57 9.54
C ARG A 125 -2.93 7.20 8.88
N ASN A 126 -4.01 6.83 8.22
CA ASN A 126 -4.06 5.55 7.50
C ASN A 126 -3.53 5.74 6.09
N LEU A 127 -2.87 4.70 5.59
CA LEU A 127 -2.20 4.70 4.30
C LEU A 127 -2.78 3.56 3.46
N THR A 128 -3.03 3.82 2.18
CA THR A 128 -3.58 2.82 1.25
C THR A 128 -2.71 2.73 0.00
N LEU A 129 -2.37 1.51 -0.43
CA LEU A 129 -1.73 1.29 -1.72
C LEU A 129 -2.75 1.50 -2.83
N LYS A 130 -2.38 2.31 -3.83
CA LYS A 130 -3.18 2.56 -5.03
C LYS A 130 -2.35 2.25 -6.27
N ALA A 131 -2.95 1.56 -7.25
CA ALA A 131 -2.34 1.37 -8.56
C ALA A 131 -2.52 2.58 -9.49
N SER A 132 -3.46 3.49 -9.20
CA SER A 132 -3.74 4.71 -9.98
C SER A 132 -4.39 5.80 -9.12
N GLY A 133 -4.61 6.96 -9.71
CA GLY A 133 -5.24 8.13 -9.11
C GLY A 133 -4.26 9.26 -8.83
N GLU A 134 -4.80 10.47 -8.71
CA GLU A 134 -4.02 11.65 -8.35
C GLU A 134 -3.49 11.52 -6.93
N ARG A 135 -2.25 11.95 -6.76
CA ARG A 135 -1.62 12.13 -5.45
C ARG A 135 -2.12 13.43 -4.83
N THR A 136 -1.87 13.61 -3.55
CA THR A 136 -2.45 14.74 -2.81
C THR A 136 -1.87 16.10 -3.18
N GLY A 137 -0.71 16.17 -3.85
CA GLY A 137 0.03 17.42 -4.11
C GLY A 137 0.72 17.98 -2.85
N GLU A 138 0.13 17.75 -1.68
CA GLU A 138 0.65 18.23 -0.40
C GLU A 138 2.10 17.80 -0.14
N PHE A 139 2.90 18.77 0.30
CA PHE A 139 4.34 18.64 0.55
C PHE A 139 5.15 18.18 -0.68
N GLY A 140 4.72 18.52 -1.88
CA GLY A 140 5.39 18.14 -3.13
C GLY A 140 5.16 16.69 -3.52
N ASN A 141 4.02 16.12 -3.12
CA ASN A 141 3.56 14.80 -3.53
C ASN A 141 2.65 14.91 -4.77
N ASP A 142 3.12 15.61 -5.80
CA ASP A 142 2.35 15.86 -7.02
C ASP A 142 2.35 14.67 -7.98
N GLY A 143 1.37 14.64 -8.88
CA GLY A 143 1.26 13.67 -9.96
C GLY A 143 0.33 12.51 -9.63
N TYR A 144 0.66 11.31 -10.11
CA TYR A 144 -0.23 10.15 -10.07
C TYR A 144 0.43 8.93 -9.41
N TYR A 145 -0.37 8.03 -8.84
CA TYR A 145 0.08 6.70 -8.44
C TYR A 145 0.24 5.77 -9.64
N GLY A 146 -0.53 5.99 -10.70
CA GLY A 146 -0.44 5.24 -11.95
C GLY A 146 0.84 5.53 -12.72
N GLY A 147 1.16 4.62 -13.62
CA GLY A 147 2.27 4.76 -14.55
C GLY A 147 1.93 5.67 -15.73
N GLN A 148 2.97 6.09 -16.45
CA GLN A 148 2.84 6.84 -17.69
C GLN A 148 3.13 5.92 -18.87
N VAL A 149 2.22 5.86 -19.84
CA VAL A 149 2.52 5.23 -21.13
C VAL A 149 3.05 6.31 -22.06
N GLU A 150 4.26 6.12 -22.57
CA GLU A 150 4.87 7.02 -23.56
C GLU A 150 4.79 6.37 -24.94
N VAL A 151 4.20 7.08 -25.90
CA VAL A 151 3.91 6.60 -27.25
C VAL A 151 4.91 7.20 -28.23
N PHE A 152 5.71 6.33 -28.85
CA PHE A 152 6.68 6.69 -29.88
C PHE A 152 6.13 6.33 -31.25
N THR A 153 6.11 7.33 -32.14
CA THR A 153 5.68 7.18 -33.53
C THR A 153 6.81 7.55 -34.48
N TRP A 154 6.80 6.97 -35.68
CA TRP A 154 7.66 7.40 -36.78
C TRP A 154 6.82 8.00 -37.91
N GLY A 155 6.70 9.33 -37.93
CA GLY A 155 5.95 10.05 -38.96
C GLY A 155 4.43 10.04 -38.79
N LEU A 156 3.92 9.51 -37.68
CA LEU A 156 2.51 9.63 -37.28
C LEU A 156 2.36 10.68 -36.18
N ASP A 157 1.22 11.36 -36.16
CA ASP A 157 0.82 12.16 -35.01
C ASP A 157 0.37 11.22 -33.88
N ALA A 158 1.08 11.28 -32.74
CA ALA A 158 0.80 10.42 -31.60
C ALA A 158 -0.61 10.68 -31.03
N GLU A 159 -1.10 11.91 -31.04
CA GLU A 159 -2.44 12.27 -30.54
C GLU A 159 -3.58 11.66 -31.38
N GLU A 160 -3.27 11.20 -32.60
CA GLU A 160 -4.21 10.47 -33.45
C GLU A 160 -4.20 8.95 -33.22
N VAL A 161 -3.17 8.43 -32.55
CA VAL A 161 -3.07 7.01 -32.20
C VAL A 161 -3.97 6.70 -31.02
N THR A 162 -4.85 5.71 -31.18
CA THR A 162 -5.59 5.12 -30.07
C THR A 162 -4.91 3.85 -29.61
N LEU A 163 -4.48 3.82 -28.34
CA LEU A 163 -4.04 2.61 -27.67
C LEU A 163 -5.22 1.91 -26.99
N THR A 164 -5.21 0.58 -27.04
CA THR A 164 -6.03 -0.27 -26.17
C THR A 164 -5.10 -1.07 -25.27
N LEU A 165 -5.32 -0.99 -23.96
CA LEU A 165 -4.58 -1.74 -22.95
C LEU A 165 -5.54 -2.69 -22.25
N GLU A 166 -5.33 -3.98 -22.47
CA GLU A 166 -6.08 -5.06 -21.84
C GLU A 166 -5.25 -5.63 -20.67
N PRO A 167 -5.71 -5.53 -19.42
CA PRO A 167 -4.97 -6.04 -18.27
C PRO A 167 -4.76 -7.55 -18.34
N VAL A 168 -3.57 -8.00 -17.96
CA VAL A 168 -3.21 -9.40 -17.79
C VAL A 168 -3.21 -9.73 -16.31
N GLY A 169 -4.33 -10.26 -15.81
CA GLY A 169 -4.50 -10.58 -14.40
C GLY A 169 -4.85 -9.35 -13.54
N GLY A 170 -4.46 -9.42 -12.25
CA GLY A 170 -4.65 -8.32 -11.30
C GLY A 170 -3.64 -7.18 -11.49
N LEU A 171 -3.98 -6.00 -10.98
CA LEU A 171 -3.09 -4.85 -10.88
C LEU A 171 -2.12 -5.01 -9.70
N ILE A 172 -1.12 -4.14 -9.63
CA ILE A 172 -0.07 -4.22 -8.60
C ILE A 172 -0.58 -4.06 -7.16
N ASP A 173 -1.74 -3.43 -6.98
CA ASP A 173 -2.39 -3.23 -5.68
C ASP A 173 -3.37 -4.37 -5.33
N GLY A 174 -3.42 -5.43 -6.14
CA GLY A 174 -4.31 -6.59 -5.97
C GLY A 174 -5.72 -6.39 -6.53
N SER A 175 -6.06 -5.18 -7.00
CA SER A 175 -7.37 -4.91 -7.60
C SER A 175 -7.50 -5.50 -9.01
N ALA A 176 -8.74 -5.63 -9.49
CA ALA A 176 -9.00 -6.07 -10.85
C ALA A 176 -8.78 -4.92 -11.86
N GLY A 177 -8.04 -5.19 -12.93
CA GLY A 177 -7.86 -4.25 -14.02
C GLY A 177 -9.12 -4.05 -14.87
N LYS A 178 -9.18 -2.93 -15.59
CA LYS A 178 -10.19 -2.66 -16.62
C LYS A 178 -9.51 -2.36 -17.95
N ASN A 179 -10.19 -2.68 -19.06
CA ASN A 179 -9.73 -2.29 -20.38
C ASN A 179 -9.69 -0.77 -20.49
N ILE A 180 -8.58 -0.26 -21.03
CA ILE A 180 -8.35 1.17 -21.25
C ILE A 180 -8.27 1.38 -22.74
N VAL A 181 -9.03 2.35 -23.24
CA VAL A 181 -8.95 2.83 -24.63
C VAL A 181 -8.69 4.32 -24.56
N ALA A 182 -7.51 4.75 -24.98
CA ALA A 182 -7.08 6.14 -24.80
C ALA A 182 -6.21 6.62 -25.97
N LYS A 183 -6.27 7.93 -26.20
CA LYS A 183 -5.32 8.66 -27.04
C LYS A 183 -4.33 9.38 -26.13
N PRO A 184 -3.04 9.48 -26.48
CA PRO A 184 -2.10 10.26 -25.71
C PRO A 184 -2.42 11.76 -25.82
N ASP A 185 -2.10 12.51 -24.77
CA ASP A 185 -1.90 13.96 -24.82
C ASP A 185 -0.43 14.20 -25.14
N ARG A 186 -0.14 14.84 -26.28
CA ARG A 186 1.16 14.84 -26.95
C ARG A 186 1.63 13.41 -27.22
N MET A 187 2.48 12.88 -26.35
CA MET A 187 3.02 11.52 -26.45
C MET A 187 2.74 10.67 -25.21
N TYR A 188 1.91 11.16 -24.28
CA TYR A 188 1.73 10.53 -22.97
C TYR A 188 0.27 10.17 -22.67
N ILE A 189 0.06 8.99 -22.11
CA ILE A 189 -1.16 8.64 -21.37
C ILE A 189 -0.75 8.56 -19.91
N ASN A 190 -1.23 9.49 -19.10
CA ASN A 190 -0.93 9.55 -17.67
C ASN A 190 -1.91 8.69 -16.86
N ASP A 191 -1.49 8.35 -15.64
CA ASP A 191 -2.30 7.64 -14.65
C ASP A 191 -2.90 6.31 -15.14
N VAL A 192 -2.14 5.57 -15.93
CA VAL A 192 -2.51 4.20 -16.28
C VAL A 192 -2.25 3.32 -15.06
N PRO A 193 -3.24 2.56 -14.56
CA PRO A 193 -3.03 1.71 -13.41
C PRO A 193 -1.83 0.79 -13.58
N LEU A 194 -1.01 0.70 -12.53
CA LEU A 194 0.18 -0.13 -12.56
C LEU A 194 -0.21 -1.60 -12.64
N GLY A 195 0.19 -2.24 -13.74
CA GLY A 195 -0.12 -3.64 -14.02
C GLY A 195 0.62 -4.14 -15.25
N LYS A 196 0.23 -5.33 -15.70
CA LYS A 196 0.69 -5.94 -16.96
C LYS A 196 -0.42 -5.84 -17.98
N TYR A 197 -0.08 -5.50 -19.22
CA TYR A 197 -1.05 -5.24 -20.27
C TYR A 197 -0.68 -5.92 -21.59
N ILE A 198 -1.69 -6.41 -22.30
CA ILE A 198 -1.63 -6.59 -23.75
C ILE A 198 -2.01 -5.23 -24.37
N VAL A 199 -1.08 -4.66 -25.12
CA VAL A 199 -1.23 -3.36 -25.77
C VAL A 199 -1.46 -3.58 -27.26
N THR A 200 -2.47 -2.91 -27.82
CA THR A 200 -2.71 -2.79 -29.27
C THR A 200 -2.88 -1.33 -29.64
N ALA A 201 -2.70 -0.99 -30.92
CA ALA A 201 -2.80 0.38 -31.42
C ALA A 201 -3.59 0.45 -32.72
N ARG A 202 -4.25 1.59 -32.95
CA ARG A 202 -4.91 1.91 -34.21
C ARG A 202 -4.83 3.40 -34.54
N LEU A 203 -4.81 3.72 -35.84
CA LEU A 203 -5.00 5.06 -36.38
C LEU A 203 -6.34 5.10 -37.11
N GLY A 204 -7.35 5.73 -36.49
CA GLY A 204 -8.74 5.59 -36.95
C GLY A 204 -9.16 4.11 -36.94
N ASN A 205 -9.50 3.57 -38.11
CA ASN A 205 -9.86 2.14 -38.28
C ASN A 205 -8.68 1.25 -38.72
N GLN A 206 -7.50 1.82 -38.95
CA GLN A 206 -6.33 1.08 -39.38
C GLN A 206 -5.58 0.51 -38.16
N PRO A 207 -5.43 -0.82 -38.02
CA PRO A 207 -4.57 -1.39 -36.98
C PRO A 207 -3.12 -1.00 -37.25
N LEU A 208 -2.40 -0.63 -36.20
CA LEU A 208 -0.96 -0.37 -36.23
C LEU A 208 -0.20 -1.56 -35.63
N ARG A 209 1.08 -1.67 -35.98
CA ARG A 209 1.96 -2.62 -35.31
C ARG A 209 2.57 -1.94 -34.09
N VAL A 210 2.82 -2.73 -33.05
CA VAL A 210 3.34 -2.24 -31.78
C VAL A 210 4.52 -3.07 -31.31
N ARG A 211 5.39 -2.48 -30.50
CA ARG A 211 6.38 -3.17 -29.69
C ARG A 211 6.67 -2.40 -28.41
N VAL A 212 7.29 -3.06 -27.44
CA VAL A 212 7.95 -2.35 -26.34
C VAL A 212 9.25 -1.74 -26.86
N ARG A 213 9.40 -0.42 -26.67
CA ARG A 213 10.58 0.30 -27.17
C ARG A 213 11.85 -0.21 -26.48
N ASN A 214 12.93 -0.35 -27.24
CA ASN A 214 14.25 -0.80 -26.76
C ASN A 214 14.28 -2.19 -26.10
N ALA A 215 13.24 -3.02 -26.26
CA ALA A 215 13.17 -4.36 -25.68
C ALA A 215 13.75 -5.47 -26.58
N ASN A 216 14.44 -5.12 -27.66
CA ASN A 216 14.89 -6.06 -28.70
C ASN A 216 13.76 -6.97 -29.23
N GLN A 217 12.57 -6.38 -29.40
CA GLN A 217 11.38 -7.05 -29.92
C GLN A 217 11.07 -6.58 -31.34
N ALA A 218 10.63 -7.52 -32.19
CA ALA A 218 10.04 -7.19 -33.47
C ALA A 218 8.64 -6.59 -33.27
N TYR A 219 8.22 -5.73 -34.19
CA TYR A 219 6.84 -5.25 -34.24
C TYR A 219 5.84 -6.40 -34.42
N GLY A 220 4.72 -6.32 -33.73
CA GLY A 220 3.61 -7.29 -33.83
C GLY A 220 2.26 -6.59 -33.79
N ASN A 221 1.18 -7.36 -33.88
CA ASN A 221 -0.18 -6.82 -33.75
C ASN A 221 -0.51 -6.41 -32.30
N SER A 222 0.28 -6.88 -31.34
CA SER A 222 0.18 -6.58 -29.93
C SER A 222 1.54 -6.71 -29.26
N ALA A 223 1.72 -6.05 -28.12
CA ALA A 223 2.87 -6.24 -27.23
C ALA A 223 2.35 -6.51 -25.82
N THR A 224 2.99 -7.43 -25.08
CA THR A 224 2.65 -7.68 -23.67
C THR A 224 3.76 -7.19 -22.77
N ALA A 225 3.44 -6.32 -21.82
CA ALA A 225 4.44 -5.73 -20.93
C ALA A 225 3.85 -5.18 -19.63
N SER A 226 4.69 -5.11 -18.60
CA SER A 226 4.49 -4.36 -17.37
C SER A 226 5.32 -3.08 -17.37
N PHE A 227 5.00 -2.15 -16.47
CA PHE A 227 5.73 -0.90 -16.33
C PHE A 227 7.15 -1.11 -15.78
N ASP A 228 8.09 -0.25 -16.19
CA ASP A 228 9.46 -0.19 -15.68
C ASP A 228 9.71 1.12 -14.92
N PRO A 229 10.71 1.18 -14.02
CA PRO A 229 11.14 2.45 -13.43
C PRO A 229 11.40 3.51 -14.51
N ALA A 230 10.95 4.75 -14.28
CA ALA A 230 11.08 5.81 -15.27
C ALA A 230 12.54 6.12 -15.66
N TYR A 231 13.48 5.82 -14.77
CA TYR A 231 14.92 5.86 -14.96
C TYR A 231 15.58 4.90 -13.93
N PRO A 232 16.87 4.53 -14.10
CA PRO A 232 17.56 3.68 -13.13
C PRO A 232 17.51 4.28 -11.72
N GLY A 233 16.96 3.53 -10.76
CA GLY A 233 16.80 3.97 -9.37
C GLY A 233 15.58 4.86 -9.10
N ALA A 234 14.67 5.06 -10.06
CA ALA A 234 13.41 5.76 -9.81
C ALA A 234 12.55 4.99 -8.80
N GLU A 235 12.04 5.69 -7.79
CA GLU A 235 11.02 5.23 -6.84
C GLU A 235 9.72 6.00 -7.13
N GLY A 236 8.56 5.34 -7.05
CA GLY A 236 7.25 5.98 -7.20
C GLY A 236 6.90 6.52 -8.61
N ARG A 237 7.77 6.35 -9.61
CA ARG A 237 7.54 6.78 -11.00
C ARG A 237 7.87 5.66 -11.98
N TYR A 238 6.86 5.25 -12.75
CA TYR A 238 6.94 4.10 -13.64
C TYR A 238 6.42 4.44 -15.03
N LYS A 239 7.03 3.85 -16.05
CA LYS A 239 6.67 4.08 -17.45
C LYS A 239 6.55 2.80 -18.25
N LEU A 240 5.73 2.86 -19.28
CA LEU A 240 5.65 1.84 -20.32
C LEU A 240 5.87 2.52 -21.68
N ASN A 241 7.00 2.22 -22.32
CA ASN A 241 7.36 2.84 -23.59
C ASN A 241 6.87 1.97 -24.74
N ILE A 242 5.90 2.46 -25.48
CA ILE A 242 5.29 1.77 -26.62
C ILE A 242 5.73 2.47 -27.91
N GLU A 243 6.22 1.70 -28.86
CA GLU A 243 6.54 2.19 -30.20
C GLU A 243 5.52 1.63 -31.18
N VAL A 244 5.04 2.47 -32.09
CA VAL A 244 4.02 2.12 -33.08
C VAL A 244 4.45 2.51 -34.49
N GLU A 245 4.08 1.68 -35.47
CA GLU A 245 4.29 1.88 -36.91
C GLU A 245 3.10 1.42 -37.75
#